data_AF-A0A9D6SD62-F1
#
_entry.id   AF-A0A9D6SD62-F1
#
_cell.length_a   1.000
_cell.length_b   1.000
_cell.length_c   1.000
_cell.angle_alpha   90.00
_cell.angle_beta   90.00
_cell.angle_gamma   90.00
#
_symmetry.space_group_name_H-M   'P 1'
#
loop_
_entity.id
_entity.type
_entity.pdbx_description
1 polymer ?
#
loop_
_entity_poly.entity_id
_entity_poly.type
_entity_poly.pdbx_seq_one_letter_code
_entity_poly.pdbx_strand_id
1 'polypeptide(L)' 'MKISTAARVAAQLQEMPGVQVKKERGGLGELSVTVDGDRVFACNRLLYPRARKVVAAVRARLTP' A
#
# COMPACT_ATOMS: atom_id res chain seq x y z
N MET A 1 -10.36 12.01 13.37
CA MET A 1 -9.73 10.66 13.28
C MET A 1 -8.48 10.73 12.40
N LYS A 2 -7.30 10.30 12.89
CA LYS A 2 -6.09 10.20 12.05
C LYS A 2 -6.14 8.87 11.28
N ILE A 3 -6.44 8.92 9.98
CA ILE A 3 -6.43 7.73 9.11
C ILE A 3 -4.97 7.31 8.89
N SER A 4 -4.65 6.03 9.10
CA SER A 4 -3.30 5.50 8.89
C SER A 4 -2.91 5.52 7.41
N THR A 5 -1.61 5.60 7.12
CA THR A 5 -1.10 5.57 5.73
C THR A 5 -1.52 4.30 5.00
N ALA A 6 -1.50 3.15 5.68
CA ALA A 6 -1.99 1.87 5.14
C ALA A 6 -3.47 1.93 4.73
N ALA A 7 -4.32 2.53 5.56
CA ALA A 7 -5.74 2.67 5.24
C ALA A 7 -5.98 3.61 4.05
N ARG A 8 -5.19 4.68 3.92
CA ARG A 8 -5.24 5.57 2.73
C ARG A 8 -4.82 4.87 1.45
N VAL A 9 -3.73 4.10 1.51
CA VAL A 9 -3.25 3.31 0.36
C VAL A 9 -4.31 2.28 -0.04
N ALA A 10 -4.88 1.56 0.93
CA ALA A 10 -5.91 0.58 0.67
C ALA A 10 -7.16 1.18 0.01
N ALA A 11 -7.65 2.31 0.51
CA ALA A 11 -8.81 2.99 -0.07
C ALA A 11 -8.56 3.41 -1.53
N GLN A 12 -7.39 4.00 -1.83
CA GLN A 12 -7.04 4.43 -3.19
C GLN A 12 -6.86 3.27 -4.16
N LEU A 13 -6.35 2.13 -3.71
CA LEU A 13 -6.22 0.94 -4.54
C LEU A 13 -7.57 0.24 -4.76
N GLN A 14 -8.48 0.32 -3.79
CA GLN A 14 -9.82 -0.28 -3.88
C GLN A 14 -10.75 0.46 -4.86
N GLU A 15 -10.45 1.72 -5.18
CA GLU A 15 -11.11 2.48 -6.25
C GLU A 15 -10.72 1.99 -7.66
N MET A 16 -9.67 1.15 -7.80
CA MET A 16 -9.26 0.63 -9.10
C MET A 16 -10.13 -0.57 -9.52
N PRO A 17 -10.71 -0.55 -10.74
CA PRO A 17 -11.52 -1.67 -11.23
C PRO A 17 -10.65 -2.93 -11.36
N GLY A 18 -11.15 -4.05 -10.83
CA GLY A 18 -10.47 -5.34 -10.86
C GLY A 18 -9.42 -5.57 -9.76
N VAL A 19 -9.17 -4.60 -8.88
CA VAL A 19 -8.21 -4.75 -7.77
C VAL A 19 -8.92 -5.17 -6.49
N GLN A 20 -8.50 -6.31 -5.91
CA GLN A 20 -8.93 -6.71 -4.57
C GLN A 20 -7.85 -6.34 -3.55
N VAL A 21 -8.27 -5.62 -2.50
CA VAL A 21 -7.35 -5.16 -1.44
C VAL A 21 -7.67 -5.88 -0.13
N LYS A 22 -6.69 -6.62 0.38
CA LYS A 22 -6.74 -7.21 1.72
C LYS A 22 -5.81 -6.43 2.65
N LYS A 23 -6.32 -6.06 3.83
CA LYS A 23 -5.52 -5.42 4.89
C LYS A 23 -5.07 -6.48 5.88
N GLU A 24 -3.77 -6.55 6.11
CA GLU A 24 -3.16 -7.47 7.09
C GLU A 24 -2.42 -6.65 8.16
N ARG A 25 -2.34 -7.20 9.38
CA ARG A 25 -1.55 -6.58 10.45
C ARG A 25 -0.08 -6.93 10.25
N GLY A 26 0.75 -5.90 10.06
CA GLY A 26 2.21 -6.01 10.06
C GLY A 26 2.84 -5.63 11.39
N GLY A 27 4.16 -5.50 11.41
CA GLY A 27 4.94 -5.04 12.56
C GLY A 27 4.72 -3.56 12.91
N LEU A 28 5.22 -3.15 14.08
CA LEU A 28 5.13 -1.76 14.54
C LEU A 28 6.00 -0.85 13.66
N GLY A 29 5.38 0.14 13.02
CA GLY A 29 6.08 1.04 12.08
C GLY A 29 6.28 0.45 10.67
N GLU A 30 5.74 -0.74 10.42
CA GLU A 30 5.86 -1.41 9.12
C GLU A 30 4.74 -0.98 8.17
N LEU A 31 5.11 -0.78 6.91
CA LEU A 31 4.19 -0.70 5.79
C LEU A 31 4.74 -1.53 4.64
N SER A 32 4.09 -2.64 4.35
CA SER A 32 4.37 -3.48 3.18
C SER A 32 3.15 -3.56 2.27
N VAL A 33 3.39 -3.62 0.96
CA VAL A 33 2.37 -3.90 -0.05
C VAL A 33 2.87 -5.03 -0.94
N THR A 34 2.03 -6.04 -1.08
CA THR A 34 2.25 -7.20 -1.93
C THR A 34 1.18 -7.26 -3.00
N VAL A 35 1.56 -7.58 -4.23
CA VAL A 35 0.68 -7.76 -5.39
C VAL A 35 0.99 -9.13 -5.98
N ASP A 36 -0.01 -10.01 -6.08
CA ASP A 36 0.15 -11.38 -6.61
C ASP A 36 1.29 -12.20 -5.95
N GLY A 37 1.54 -11.96 -4.65
CA GLY A 37 2.62 -12.59 -3.89
C GLY A 37 3.97 -11.88 -3.98
N ASP A 38 4.16 -10.98 -4.95
CA ASP A 38 5.35 -10.15 -5.07
C ASP A 38 5.29 -8.95 -4.13
N ARG A 39 6.34 -8.75 -3.33
CA ARG A 39 6.47 -7.57 -2.47
C ARG A 39 6.91 -6.35 -3.28
N VAL A 40 5.93 -5.51 -3.66
CA VAL A 40 6.14 -4.30 -4.47
C VAL A 40 6.65 -3.13 -3.63
N PHE A 41 6.27 -3.07 -2.36
CA PHE A 41 6.69 -2.00 -1.47
C PHE A 41 6.94 -2.52 -0.06
N ALA A 42 7.99 -2.04 0.59
CA ALA A 42 8.27 -2.29 2.00
C ALA A 42 8.97 -1.09 2.64
N CYS A 43 8.51 -0.70 3.82
CA CYS A 43 9.15 0.31 4.64
C CYS A 43 9.04 -0.07 6.12
N ASN A 44 10.14 0.05 6.85
CA ASN A 44 10.24 -0.23 8.29
C ASN A 44 10.83 0.97 9.05
N ARG A 45 10.32 2.18 8.80
CA ARG A 45 10.85 3.41 9.42
C ARG A 45 9.76 4.40 9.78
N LEU A 46 9.99 5.15 10.88
CA LEU A 46 9.16 6.25 11.37
C LEU A 46 8.78 7.29 10.30
N LEU A 47 9.60 7.42 9.25
CA LEU A 47 9.30 8.24 8.07
C LEU A 47 8.35 7.46 7.15
N TYR A 48 7.07 7.51 7.51
CA TYR A 48 6.01 6.94 6.67
C TYR A 48 6.07 7.58 5.27
N PRO A 49 6.26 6.79 4.21
CA PRO A 49 6.20 7.28 2.84
C PRO A 49 4.82 7.88 2.59
N ARG A 50 4.76 8.96 1.80
CA ARG A 50 3.46 9.53 1.39
C ARG A 50 2.65 8.44 0.68
N ALA A 51 1.39 8.24 1.06
CA ALA A 51 0.51 7.23 0.47
C ALA A 51 0.52 7.26 -1.07
N ARG A 52 0.57 8.47 -1.66
CA ARG A 52 0.68 8.67 -3.11
C ARG A 52 1.88 7.96 -3.75
N LYS A 53 3.05 7.92 -3.09
CA LYS A 53 4.24 7.21 -3.61
C LYS A 53 4.02 5.71 -3.64
N VAL A 54 3.39 5.16 -2.61
CA VAL A 54 3.09 3.73 -2.51
C VAL A 54 2.09 3.33 -3.60
N VAL A 55 1.02 4.11 -3.77
CA VAL A 55 0.01 3.87 -4.81
C VAL A 55 0.60 4.01 -6.21
N ALA A 56 1.49 4.97 -6.45
CA ALA A 56 2.18 5.11 -7.73
C ALA A 56 3.05 3.89 -8.05
N ALA A 57 3.79 3.38 -7.07
CA ALA A 57 4.61 2.17 -7.26
C ALA A 57 3.75 0.93 -7.56
N VAL A 58 2.63 0.77 -6.86
CA VAL A 58 1.68 -0.32 -7.10
C VAL A 58 1.04 -0.19 -8.48
N ARG A 59 0.62 1.02 -8.88
CA ARG A 59 0.07 1.29 -10.22
C ARG A 59 1.07 0.97 -11.33
N ALA A 60 2.33 1.40 -11.18
CA ALA A 60 3.38 1.11 -12.16
C ALA A 60 3.67 -0.40 -12.30
N ARG A 61 3.35 -1.21 -11.28
CA ARG A 61 3.46 -2.68 -11.36
C ARG A 61 2.23 -3.32 -11.99
N LEU A 62 1.04 -2.79 -11.73
CA LEU A 62 -0.24 -3.29 -12.26
C LEU A 62 -0.51 -2.87 -13.71
N THR A 63 0.08 -1.77 -14.16
CA THR A 63 -0.04 -1.26 -15.53
C THR A 63 1.32 -1.43 -16.22
N PRO A 64 1.47 -2.39 -17.16
CA PRO A 64 2.70 -2.57 -17.94
C PRO A 64 2.96 -1.41 -18.92
#